data_AF-A0A822GRF7-F1
#
_entry.id   AF-A0A822GRF7-F1
#
_cell.length_a   1.000
_cell.length_b   1.000
_cell.length_c   1.000
_cell.angle_alpha   90.00
_cell.angle_beta   90.00
_cell.angle_gamma   90.00
#
_symmetry.space_group_name_H-M   'P 1'
#
loop_
_entity.id
_entity.type
_entity.pdbx_description
1 polymer ?
#
loop_
_entity_poly.entity_id
_entity_poly.type
_entity_poly.pdbx_seq_one_letter_code
_entity_poly.pdbx_strand_id
1 'polypeptide(L)'
;MCDDPGPECDMVYAHKCVGAWNYIRNQILQETRSALERWAQLNNETKPIFNSSDMVMYDRCSEDNTLYHPEYAPIGFSAFKCIPKTVTVLYHVYDEAQTTLFCDALRKEQTKYLKAIRPDIAVIPSRGSAWKDFAKLVYAPYVLVISTGSTFALWATLANVGHVWIPPL
;
A
#
# COMPACT_ATOMS: atom_id res chain seq x y z
N MET A 1 -0.06 -21.84 24.04
CA MET A 1 0.92 -21.74 22.95
C MET A 1 0.27 -22.37 21.75
N CYS A 2 -0.21 -21.56 20.82
CA CYS A 2 -0.76 -22.03 19.56
C CYS A 2 0.24 -21.60 18.50
N ASP A 3 1.08 -22.53 18.06
CA ASP A 3 1.89 -22.41 16.85
C ASP A 3 0.95 -22.59 15.64
N ASP A 4 0.00 -21.66 15.52
CA ASP A 4 -0.78 -21.50 14.31
C ASP A 4 0.11 -20.72 13.33
N PRO A 5 0.51 -21.29 12.18
CA PRO A 5 1.33 -20.58 11.19
C PRO A 5 0.65 -19.32 10.62
N GLY A 6 -0.61 -19.07 11.01
CA GLY A 6 -1.46 -18.06 10.40
C GLY A 6 -2.01 -18.58 9.07
N PRO A 7 -3.06 -17.95 8.54
CA PRO A 7 -3.58 -18.34 7.23
C PRO A 7 -2.47 -18.26 6.18
N GLU A 8 -2.42 -19.23 5.27
CA GLU A 8 -1.66 -19.07 4.02
C GLU A 8 -2.26 -17.88 3.27
N CYS A 9 -1.65 -16.70 3.42
CA CYS A 9 -2.10 -15.48 2.77
C CYS A 9 -1.69 -15.56 1.29
N ASP A 10 -2.38 -16.39 0.49
CA ASP A 10 -2.20 -16.46 -0.96
C ASP A 10 -2.63 -15.12 -1.58
N MET A 11 -1.61 -14.30 -1.89
CA MET A 11 -1.73 -12.88 -2.22
C MET A 11 -2.27 -12.69 -3.64
N VAL A 12 -3.59 -12.65 -3.80
CA VAL A 12 -4.24 -12.36 -5.08
C VAL A 12 -5.22 -11.20 -4.92
N TYR A 13 -5.07 -10.20 -5.78
CA TYR A 13 -5.95 -9.04 -5.89
C TYR A 13 -7.42 -9.48 -6.10
N ALA A 14 -8.31 -9.18 -5.16
CA ALA A 14 -9.73 -9.58 -5.19
C ALA A 14 -10.67 -8.37 -5.30
N HIS A 15 -11.23 -8.13 -6.48
CA HIS A 15 -12.28 -7.12 -6.74
C HIS A 15 -13.32 -7.66 -7.74
N LYS A 16 -14.57 -7.23 -7.67
CA LYS A 16 -15.64 -7.71 -8.59
C LYS A 16 -15.34 -7.42 -10.08
N CYS A 17 -14.54 -6.39 -10.36
CA CYS A 17 -14.08 -6.07 -11.72
C CYS A 17 -12.80 -6.82 -12.16
N VAL A 18 -12.25 -7.71 -11.32
CA VAL A 18 -11.02 -8.47 -11.62
C VAL A 18 -11.09 -9.18 -12.97
N GLY A 19 -12.26 -9.75 -13.30
CA GLY A 19 -12.45 -10.43 -14.58
C GLY A 19 -12.16 -9.54 -15.79
N ALA A 20 -12.63 -8.29 -15.79
CA ALA A 20 -12.42 -7.36 -16.89
C ALA A 20 -10.99 -6.77 -16.87
N TRP A 21 -10.47 -6.45 -15.68
CA TRP A 21 -9.15 -5.87 -15.55
C TRP A 21 -8.04 -6.81 -15.99
N ASN A 22 -8.19 -8.12 -15.81
CA ASN A 22 -7.20 -9.09 -16.28
C ASN A 22 -6.94 -9.00 -17.80
N TYR A 23 -7.93 -8.61 -18.60
CA TYR A 23 -7.76 -8.44 -20.05
C TYR A 23 -6.97 -7.18 -20.43
N ILE A 24 -7.05 -6.12 -19.61
CA ILE A 24 -6.42 -4.83 -19.90
C ILE A 24 -5.21 -4.54 -19.00
N ARG A 25 -4.94 -5.37 -17.98
CA ARG A 25 -3.91 -5.11 -16.96
C ARG A 25 -2.54 -4.91 -17.58
N ASN A 26 -2.18 -5.69 -18.60
CA ASN A 26 -0.89 -5.54 -19.27
C ASN A 26 -0.75 -4.16 -19.93
N GLN A 27 -1.82 -3.66 -20.55
CA GLN A 27 -1.84 -2.32 -21.14
C GLN A 27 -1.76 -1.24 -20.05
N ILE A 28 -2.55 -1.37 -18.97
CA ILE A 28 -2.49 -0.46 -17.81
C ILE A 28 -1.07 -0.39 -17.27
N LEU A 29 -0.41 -1.54 -17.05
CA LEU A 29 0.94 -1.62 -16.53
C LEU A 29 1.95 -0.95 -17.44
N GLN A 30 1.94 -1.26 -18.74
CA GLN A 30 2.89 -0.71 -19.70
C GLN A 30 2.72 0.80 -19.87
N GLU A 31 1.48 1.27 -20.07
CA GLU A 31 1.19 2.69 -20.29
C GLU A 31 1.47 3.51 -19.04
N THR A 32 1.07 3.02 -17.86
CA THR A 32 1.30 3.74 -16.59
C THR A 32 2.79 3.88 -16.30
N ARG A 33 3.58 2.80 -16.46
CA ARG A 33 5.02 2.86 -16.21
C ARG A 33 5.73 3.76 -17.21
N SER A 34 5.37 3.67 -18.49
CA SER A 34 5.91 4.54 -19.54
C SER A 34 5.58 6.01 -19.27
N ALA A 35 4.35 6.32 -18.83
CA ALA A 35 3.95 7.67 -18.46
C ALA A 35 4.75 8.18 -17.24
N LEU A 36 4.97 7.35 -16.22
CA LEU A 36 5.77 7.71 -15.06
C LEU A 36 7.23 7.97 -15.43
N GLU A 37 7.82 7.14 -16.29
CA GLU A 37 9.19 7.32 -16.79
C GLU A 37 9.32 8.60 -17.60
N ARG A 38 8.36 8.88 -18.49
CA ARG A 38 8.34 10.12 -19.27
C ARG A 38 8.20 11.35 -18.39
N TRP A 39 7.30 11.31 -17.40
CA TRP A 39 7.14 12.38 -16.43
C TRP A 39 8.42 12.63 -15.64
N ALA A 40 9.09 11.55 -15.20
CA ALA A 40 10.34 11.63 -14.46
C ALA A 40 11.42 12.37 -15.27
N GLN A 41 11.57 12.02 -16.54
CA GLN A 41 12.52 12.67 -17.46
C GLN A 41 12.21 14.16 -17.66
N LEU A 42 10.94 14.50 -17.89
CA LEU A 42 10.53 15.88 -18.17
C LEU A 42 10.66 16.79 -16.95
N ASN A 43 10.48 16.25 -15.74
CA ASN A 43 10.49 17.00 -14.50
C ASN A 43 11.79 16.84 -13.70
N ASN A 44 12.81 16.20 -14.27
CA ASN A 44 14.08 15.89 -13.61
C ASN A 44 13.89 15.18 -12.25
N GLU A 45 12.91 14.27 -12.19
CA GLU A 45 12.61 13.47 -11.01
C GLU A 45 13.28 12.09 -11.15
N THR A 46 13.69 11.52 -10.01
CA THR A 46 14.29 10.18 -9.98
C THR A 46 13.25 9.14 -9.60
N LYS A 47 13.20 8.04 -10.35
CA LYS A 47 12.36 6.88 -10.02
C LYS A 47 12.74 6.33 -8.64
N PRO A 48 11.76 5.98 -7.78
CA PRO A 48 12.08 5.31 -6.53
C PRO A 48 12.83 3.99 -6.79
N ILE A 49 13.86 3.75 -6.00
CA ILE A 49 14.64 2.51 -6.00
C ILE A 49 14.28 1.78 -4.70
N PHE A 50 13.98 0.49 -4.81
CA PHE A 50 13.60 -0.36 -3.70
C PHE A 50 14.52 -1.56 -3.61
N ASN A 51 14.82 -1.98 -2.39
CA ASN A 51 15.38 -3.28 -2.08
C ASN A 51 14.27 -4.33 -2.07
N SER A 52 14.65 -5.61 -2.18
CA SER A 52 13.69 -6.73 -2.08
C SER A 52 13.01 -6.85 -0.71
N SER A 53 13.52 -6.15 0.32
CA SER A 53 12.99 -6.11 1.68
C SER A 53 12.10 -4.89 1.97
N ASP A 54 11.80 -4.08 0.95
CA ASP A 54 11.03 -2.85 1.13
C ASP A 54 9.54 -3.09 0.83
N MET A 55 8.68 -2.46 1.60
CA MET A 55 7.23 -2.46 1.38
C MET A 55 6.73 -1.04 1.35
N VAL A 56 5.70 -0.79 0.54
CA VAL A 56 4.93 0.45 0.57
C VAL A 56 3.54 0.15 1.10
N MET A 57 3.11 0.91 2.09
CA MET A 57 1.76 0.87 2.61
C MET A 57 1.02 2.13 2.21
N TYR A 58 -0.16 2.01 1.61
CA TYR A 58 -1.03 3.14 1.32
C TYR A 58 -2.20 3.20 2.29
N ASP A 59 -2.36 4.36 2.92
CA ASP A 59 -3.46 4.72 3.80
C ASP A 59 -4.14 5.99 3.30
N ARG A 60 -5.35 5.87 2.76
CA ARG A 60 -6.13 7.04 2.35
C ARG A 60 -6.58 7.89 3.54
N CYS A 61 -6.88 7.26 4.69
CA CYS A 61 -7.62 7.82 5.84
C CYS A 61 -8.13 9.25 5.65
N SER A 62 -9.44 9.37 5.39
CA SER A 62 -10.11 10.63 5.09
C SER A 62 -11.44 10.73 5.85
N GLU A 63 -11.96 11.95 6.01
CA GLU A 63 -13.19 12.21 6.77
C GLU A 63 -14.40 11.42 6.22
N ASP A 64 -14.46 11.22 4.90
CA ASP A 64 -15.51 10.48 4.21
C ASP A 64 -15.38 8.95 4.31
N ASN A 65 -14.26 8.40 4.81
CA ASN A 65 -14.01 6.96 4.85
C ASN A 65 -13.74 6.36 6.25
N THR A 66 -13.41 7.17 7.23
CA THR A 66 -12.85 6.69 8.52
C THR A 66 -13.81 5.90 9.40
N LEU A 67 -15.12 6.14 9.31
CA LEU A 67 -16.13 5.47 10.15
C LEU A 67 -16.95 4.40 9.42
N TYR A 68 -16.75 4.24 8.12
CA TYR A 68 -17.57 3.36 7.28
C TYR A 68 -16.81 2.15 6.72
N HIS A 69 -15.51 2.05 7.02
CA HIS A 69 -14.60 1.08 6.43
C HIS A 69 -13.94 0.20 7.51
N PRO A 70 -14.17 -1.14 7.51
CA PRO A 70 -13.61 -2.07 8.50
C PRO A 70 -12.08 -2.15 8.52
N GLU A 71 -11.40 -1.58 7.53
CA GLU A 71 -9.94 -1.47 7.42
C GLU A 71 -9.31 -0.60 8.50
N TYR A 72 -10.11 0.21 9.21
CA TYR A 72 -9.67 0.98 10.37
C TYR A 72 -10.10 0.32 11.70
N ALA A 73 -10.81 -0.81 11.62
CA ALA A 73 -11.20 -1.65 12.74
C ALA A 73 -10.15 -2.77 12.98
N PRO A 74 -10.34 -3.67 13.96
CA PRO A 74 -9.38 -4.73 14.27
C PRO A 74 -8.96 -5.61 13.07
N ILE A 75 -9.81 -5.71 12.03
CA ILE A 75 -9.53 -6.42 10.78
C ILE A 75 -8.39 -5.75 10.00
N GLY A 76 -8.33 -4.42 9.95
CA GLY A 76 -7.18 -3.74 9.34
C GLY A 76 -5.88 -3.95 10.09
N PHE A 77 -5.94 -4.05 11.41
CA PHE A 77 -4.77 -4.32 12.24
C PHE A 77 -4.27 -5.76 12.08
N SER A 78 -5.16 -6.74 11.90
CA SER A 78 -4.76 -8.14 11.68
C SER A 78 -3.99 -8.32 10.37
N ALA A 79 -4.21 -7.44 9.38
CA ALA A 79 -3.43 -7.44 8.14
C ALA A 79 -1.92 -7.25 8.39
N PHE A 80 -1.51 -6.52 9.42
CA PHE A 80 -0.08 -6.38 9.71
C PHE A 80 0.62 -7.71 10.02
N LYS A 81 -0.13 -8.77 10.36
CA LYS A 81 0.42 -10.10 10.58
C LYS A 81 0.84 -10.84 9.31
N CYS A 82 0.27 -10.53 8.12
CA CYS A 82 0.78 -11.14 6.87
C CYS A 82 1.90 -10.33 6.21
N ILE A 83 2.44 -9.27 6.84
CA ILE A 83 3.64 -8.61 6.30
C ILE A 83 4.78 -9.65 6.29
N PRO A 84 5.40 -9.96 5.13
CA PRO A 84 6.46 -10.95 5.06
C PRO A 84 7.60 -10.65 6.04
N LYS A 85 8.18 -11.68 6.65
CA LYS A 85 9.33 -11.54 7.56
C LYS A 85 10.57 -10.97 6.87
N THR A 86 10.65 -11.09 5.55
CA THR A 86 11.70 -10.50 4.71
C THR A 86 11.61 -8.98 4.60
N VAL A 87 10.45 -8.39 4.90
CA VAL A 87 10.26 -6.94 4.86
C VAL A 87 10.85 -6.32 6.12
N THR A 88 11.80 -5.39 5.94
CA THR A 88 12.47 -4.67 7.04
C THR A 88 12.19 -3.18 7.02
N VAL A 89 11.72 -2.63 5.89
CA VAL A 89 11.36 -1.21 5.75
C VAL A 89 9.95 -1.11 5.18
N LEU A 90 9.10 -0.32 5.83
CA LEU A 90 7.75 0.00 5.38
C LEU A 90 7.61 1.52 5.20
N TYR A 91 7.40 1.94 3.96
CA TYR A 91 7.09 3.32 3.60
C TYR A 91 5.59 3.54 3.71
N HIS A 92 5.15 4.37 4.65
CA HIS A 92 3.75 4.68 4.87
C HIS A 92 3.36 5.91 4.04
N VAL A 93 2.69 5.66 2.91
CA VAL A 93 2.15 6.67 1.99
C VAL A 93 0.72 7.01 2.40
N TYR A 94 0.43 8.29 2.55
CA TYR A 94 -0.89 8.79 2.85
C TYR A 94 -1.09 10.20 2.27
N ASP A 95 -2.34 10.59 2.04
CA ASP A 95 -2.65 11.93 1.55
C ASP A 95 -2.65 12.93 2.72
N GLU A 96 -1.60 13.76 2.81
CA GLU A 96 -1.50 14.81 3.83
C GLU A 96 -2.64 15.83 3.73
N ALA A 97 -3.15 16.11 2.52
CA ALA A 97 -4.20 17.11 2.33
C ALA A 97 -5.56 16.68 2.90
N GLN A 98 -5.78 15.36 3.05
CA GLN A 98 -7.03 14.79 3.58
C GLN A 98 -6.88 14.29 5.02
N THR A 99 -5.73 14.55 5.65
CA THR A 99 -5.43 14.03 6.98
C THR A 99 -6.19 14.80 8.06
N THR A 100 -6.87 14.06 8.93
CA THR A 100 -7.55 14.57 10.12
C THR A 100 -6.78 14.20 11.40
N LEU A 101 -7.09 14.85 12.54
CA LEU A 101 -6.54 14.46 13.85
C LEU A 101 -6.82 12.99 14.20
N PHE A 102 -7.97 12.47 13.77
CA PHE A 102 -8.31 11.06 13.94
C PHE A 102 -7.39 10.17 13.10
N CYS A 103 -7.12 10.52 11.84
CA CYS A 103 -6.19 9.78 11.00
C CYS A 103 -4.77 9.74 11.57
N ASP A 104 -4.29 10.85 12.11
CA ASP A 104 -2.99 10.87 12.78
C ASP A 104 -2.96 9.96 14.02
N ALA A 105 -4.04 9.94 14.81
CA ALA A 105 -4.16 9.04 15.95
C ALA A 105 -4.19 7.57 15.50
N LEU A 106 -4.93 7.26 14.44
CA LEU A 106 -5.04 5.91 13.88
C LEU A 106 -3.69 5.41 13.37
N ARG A 107 -2.97 6.22 12.57
CA ARG A 107 -1.63 5.86 12.05
C ARG A 107 -0.63 5.64 13.16
N LYS A 108 -0.72 6.40 14.26
CA LYS A 108 0.11 6.18 15.46
C LYS A 108 -0.18 4.82 16.09
N GLU A 109 -1.45 4.46 16.27
CA GLU A 109 -1.83 3.15 16.84
C GLU A 109 -1.47 1.99 15.89
N GLN A 110 -1.65 2.14 14.57
CA GLN A 110 -1.19 1.17 13.58
C GLN A 110 0.33 0.95 13.67
N THR A 111 1.11 2.04 13.72
CA THR A 111 2.57 1.98 13.85
C THR A 111 2.98 1.31 15.17
N LYS A 112 2.30 1.63 16.26
CA LYS A 112 2.54 1.03 17.58
C LYS A 112 2.24 -0.46 17.60
N TYR A 113 1.11 -0.87 17.03
CA TYR A 113 0.76 -2.28 16.90
C TYR A 113 1.76 -3.03 16.03
N LEU A 114 2.10 -2.49 14.86
CA LEU A 114 3.09 -3.09 13.97
C LEU A 114 4.43 -3.27 14.68
N LYS A 115 4.94 -2.26 15.39
CA LYS A 115 6.17 -2.38 16.18
C LYS A 115 6.10 -3.41 17.31
N ALA A 116 4.92 -3.66 17.87
CA ALA A 116 4.74 -4.68 18.89
C ALA A 116 4.85 -6.10 18.31
N ILE A 117 4.37 -6.34 17.09
CA ILE A 117 4.44 -7.66 16.43
C ILE A 117 5.68 -7.85 15.54
N ARG A 118 6.30 -6.74 15.11
CA ARG A 118 7.48 -6.67 14.22
C ARG A 118 8.41 -5.56 14.71
N PRO A 119 9.16 -5.76 15.80
CA PRO A 119 10.07 -4.72 16.34
C PRO A 119 11.25 -4.42 15.41
N ASP A 120 11.53 -5.30 14.45
CA ASP A 120 12.57 -5.22 13.44
C ASP A 120 12.23 -4.30 12.26
N ILE A 121 10.95 -3.94 12.08
CA ILE A 121 10.51 -3.16 10.92
C ILE A 121 10.66 -1.65 11.15
N ALA A 122 11.31 -0.97 10.21
CA ALA A 122 11.37 0.49 10.17
C ALA A 122 10.15 1.06 9.45
N VAL A 123 9.33 1.84 10.14
CA VAL A 123 8.17 2.54 9.56
C VAL A 123 8.56 3.98 9.23
N ILE A 124 8.54 4.33 7.94
CA ILE A 124 8.97 5.63 7.44
C ILE A 124 7.77 6.34 6.82
N PRO A 125 7.30 7.48 7.35
CA PRO A 125 6.27 8.27 6.69
C PRO A 125 6.79 8.79 5.35
N SER A 126 6.02 8.57 4.29
CA SER A 126 6.31 9.05 2.95
C SER A 126 5.69 10.43 2.78
N ARG A 127 6.53 11.45 2.55
CA ARG A 127 6.11 12.83 2.30
C ARG A 127 6.52 13.28 0.90
N GLY A 128 6.03 12.55 -0.10
CA GLY A 128 6.37 12.79 -1.49
C GLY A 128 5.44 13.80 -2.16
N SER A 129 5.77 14.18 -3.39
CA SER A 129 4.75 14.69 -4.30
C SER A 129 3.79 13.55 -4.67
N ALA A 130 2.59 13.88 -5.15
CA ALA A 130 1.64 12.87 -5.65
C ALA A 130 2.27 11.92 -6.68
N TRP A 131 3.15 12.44 -7.56
CA TRP A 131 3.91 11.60 -8.49
C TRP A 131 4.85 10.63 -7.76
N LYS A 132 5.63 11.09 -6.76
CA LYS A 132 6.57 10.22 -6.01
C LYS A 132 5.83 9.12 -5.28
N ASP A 133 4.72 9.46 -4.65
CA ASP A 133 3.94 8.50 -3.87
C ASP A 133 3.21 7.50 -4.76
N PHE A 134 2.70 7.94 -5.92
CA PHE A 134 2.16 7.03 -6.93
C PHE A 134 3.25 6.10 -7.48
N ALA A 135 4.43 6.65 -7.82
CA ALA A 135 5.55 5.87 -8.32
C ALA A 135 6.04 4.84 -7.30
N LYS A 136 6.05 5.18 -6.00
CA LYS A 136 6.37 4.21 -4.93
C LYS A 136 5.44 3.00 -4.99
N LEU A 137 4.13 3.24 -5.11
CA LEU A 137 3.15 2.17 -5.24
C LEU A 137 3.30 1.34 -6.52
N VAL A 138 3.73 1.94 -7.64
CA VAL A 138 3.94 1.21 -8.91
C VAL A 138 5.22 0.38 -8.95
N TYR A 139 6.28 0.83 -8.27
CA TYR A 139 7.61 0.23 -8.38
C TYR A 139 8.03 -0.60 -7.15
N ALA A 140 7.31 -0.55 -6.04
CA ALA A 140 7.63 -1.32 -4.85
C ALA A 140 7.46 -2.84 -5.08
N PRO A 141 8.32 -3.67 -4.47
CA PRO A 141 8.20 -5.12 -4.58
C PRO A 141 7.04 -5.67 -3.74
N TYR A 142 6.68 -4.99 -2.65
CA TYR A 142 5.50 -5.28 -1.85
C TYR A 142 4.66 -4.01 -1.67
N VAL A 143 3.35 -4.13 -1.85
CA VAL A 143 2.37 -3.07 -1.62
C VAL A 143 1.27 -3.59 -0.72
N LEU A 144 0.97 -2.85 0.35
CA LEU A 144 -0.18 -3.07 1.21
C LEU A 144 -1.12 -1.87 1.10
N VAL A 145 -2.38 -2.10 0.75
CA VAL A 145 -3.41 -1.04 0.71
C VAL A 145 -4.35 -1.23 1.89
N ILE A 146 -4.22 -0.41 2.93
CA ILE A 146 -5.02 -0.47 4.15
C ILE A 146 -6.23 0.49 4.12
N SER A 147 -6.80 0.70 2.92
CA SER A 147 -7.99 1.53 2.73
C SER A 147 -8.63 1.22 1.37
N THR A 148 -9.93 0.92 1.32
CA THR A 148 -10.65 0.80 0.04
C THR A 148 -11.10 2.16 -0.51
N GLY A 149 -11.52 2.17 -1.78
CA GLY A 149 -12.12 3.36 -2.40
C GLY A 149 -11.14 4.42 -2.91
N SER A 150 -9.84 4.11 -3.06
CA SER A 150 -8.88 5.00 -3.71
C SER A 150 -8.60 4.56 -5.15
N THR A 151 -9.07 5.35 -6.12
CA THR A 151 -8.71 5.14 -7.53
C THR A 151 -7.20 5.31 -7.74
N PHE A 152 -6.55 6.17 -6.94
CA PHE A 152 -5.10 6.34 -6.94
C PHE A 152 -4.37 5.04 -6.59
N ALA A 153 -4.72 4.40 -5.47
CA ALA A 153 -4.13 3.12 -5.08
C ALA A 153 -4.52 1.98 -6.04
N LEU A 154 -5.76 1.97 -6.52
CA LEU A 154 -6.25 1.01 -7.51
C LEU A 154 -5.39 1.03 -8.80
N TRP A 155 -5.25 2.20 -9.42
CA TRP A 155 -4.47 2.33 -10.65
C TRP A 155 -2.99 1.99 -10.44
N ALA A 156 -2.41 2.45 -9.32
CA ALA A 156 -1.01 2.17 -9.01
C ALA A 156 -0.76 0.66 -8.81
N THR A 157 -1.67 -0.04 -8.12
CA THR A 157 -1.55 -1.47 -7.86
C THR A 157 -1.78 -2.33 -9.11
N LEU A 158 -2.67 -1.93 -10.02
CA LEU A 158 -2.83 -2.59 -11.31
C LEU A 158 -1.55 -2.49 -12.16
N ALA A 159 -0.82 -1.37 -12.05
CA ALA A 159 0.44 -1.14 -12.75
C ALA A 159 1.69 -1.69 -12.02
N ASN A 160 1.53 -2.25 -10.81
CA ASN A 160 2.61 -2.83 -10.03
C ASN A 160 2.92 -4.27 -10.52
N VAL A 161 4.21 -4.62 -10.60
CA VAL A 161 4.70 -5.95 -11.03
C VAL A 161 5.08 -6.88 -9.88
N GLY A 162 5.21 -6.35 -8.67
CA GLY A 162 5.44 -7.08 -7.44
C GLY A 162 4.15 -7.59 -6.80
N HIS A 163 4.20 -7.74 -5.48
CA HIS A 163 3.13 -8.32 -4.69
C HIS A 163 2.23 -7.23 -4.11
N VAL A 164 0.98 -7.21 -4.53
CA VAL A 164 -0.04 -6.30 -4.01
C VAL A 164 -0.97 -7.05 -3.08
N TRP A 165 -1.21 -6.47 -1.90
CA TRP A 165 -2.20 -6.94 -0.96
C TRP A 165 -3.21 -5.84 -0.61
N ILE A 166 -4.48 -6.22 -0.70
CA ILE A 166 -5.62 -5.47 -0.20
C ILE A 166 -6.33 -6.41 0.77
N PRO A 167 -6.42 -6.10 2.08
CA PRO A 167 -7.09 -6.96 3.04
C PRO A 167 -8.54 -7.25 2.60
N PRO A 168 -9.01 -8.51 2.69
CA PRO A 168 -10.40 -8.82 2.40
C PRO A 168 -11.32 -8.10 3.41
N LEU A 169 -12.40 -7.51 2.89
CA LEU A 169 -13.49 -6.90 3.66
C LEU A 169 -14.36 -7.97 4.34
#